data_AF-A0A060PSH0-F1
#
_entry.id   AF-A0A060PSH0-F1
#
_cell.length_a   1.000
_cell.length_b   1.000
_cell.length_c   1.000
_cell.angle_alpha   90.00
_cell.angle_beta   90.00
_cell.angle_gamma   90.00
#
_symmetry.space_group_name_H-M   'P 1'
#
loop_
_entity.id
_entity.type
_entity.pdbx_description
1 polymer ?
#
loop_
_entity_poly.entity_id
_entity_poly.type
_entity_poly.pdbx_seq_one_letter_code
_entity_poly.pdbx_strand_id
1 'polypeptide(L)'
;MNMGAGWRDTNTFRLGVTYMGKSLRLMGAIDYDQAPSPQDAIGIPDSNGYTVAFGTKYNFRGFDLGVAGSFTFKSNRSSLYQSPTIGQLRIFSASLGYRW
;
A
#
# COMPACT_ATOMS: atom_id res chain seq x y z
N MET A 1 15.12 -19.23 19.32
CA MET A 1 14.61 -17.84 19.39
C MET A 1 13.30 -17.79 18.63
N ASN A 2 12.23 -17.28 19.24
CA ASN A 2 10.89 -17.33 18.65
C ASN A 2 10.64 -16.02 17.89
N MET A 3 10.56 -16.07 16.55
CA MET A 3 10.47 -14.89 15.68
C MET A 3 9.16 -14.08 15.86
N GLY A 4 8.14 -14.68 16.50
CA GLY A 4 6.84 -14.04 16.77
C GLY A 4 6.67 -13.50 18.20
N ALA A 5 7.69 -13.55 19.05
CA ALA A 5 7.58 -13.05 20.42
C ALA A 5 7.29 -11.53 20.43
N GLY A 6 6.23 -11.12 21.11
CA GLY A 6 5.84 -9.72 21.27
C GLY A 6 4.99 -9.13 20.12
N TRP A 7 4.62 -9.94 19.12
CA TRP A 7 3.66 -9.48 18.12
C TRP A 7 2.33 -9.12 18.75
N ARG A 8 1.73 -8.04 18.26
CA ARG A 8 0.45 -7.54 18.73
C ARG A 8 -0.56 -7.44 17.60
N ASP A 9 -1.83 -7.43 17.98
CA ASP A 9 -2.91 -7.08 17.07
C ASP A 9 -2.69 -5.67 16.52
N THR A 10 -3.02 -5.49 15.25
CA THR A 10 -2.74 -4.28 14.51
C THR A 10 -3.91 -3.92 13.62
N ASN A 11 -3.99 -2.65 13.23
CA ASN A 11 -5.04 -2.17 12.35
C ASN A 11 -4.45 -1.51 11.11
N THR A 12 -5.15 -1.69 10.00
CA THR A 12 -4.87 -1.01 8.73
C THR A 12 -6.11 -0.24 8.33
N PHE A 13 -5.95 1.05 8.04
CA PHE A 13 -7.02 1.93 7.60
C PHE A 13 -6.75 2.40 6.18
N ARG A 14 -7.76 2.32 5.30
CA ARG A 14 -7.70 2.75 3.91
C ARG A 14 -8.88 3.63 3.59
N LEU A 15 -8.62 4.79 2.99
CA LEU A 15 -9.64 5.69 2.49
C LEU A 15 -9.35 6.00 1.03
N GLY A 16 -10.36 5.78 0.17
CA GLY A 16 -10.24 5.97 -1.26
C GLY A 16 -11.42 6.71 -1.86
N VAL A 17 -11.15 7.41 -2.95
CA VAL A 17 -12.15 8.10 -3.78
C VAL A 17 -12.05 7.59 -5.21
N THR A 18 -13.20 7.45 -5.86
CA THR A 18 -13.28 7.10 -7.27
C THR A 18 -14.18 8.07 -7.99
N TYR A 19 -13.64 8.75 -8.99
CA TYR A 19 -14.42 9.51 -9.95
C TYR A 19 -14.83 8.60 -11.12
N MET A 20 -16.12 8.60 -11.46
CA MET A 20 -16.68 7.75 -12.52
C MET A 20 -17.25 8.62 -13.65
N GLY A 21 -16.56 8.66 -14.79
CA GLY A 21 -17.07 9.18 -16.05
C GLY A 21 -17.68 8.09 -16.93
N LYS A 22 -18.05 8.45 -18.18
CA LYS A 22 -18.68 7.53 -19.15
C LYS A 22 -17.79 6.34 -19.53
N SER A 23 -16.52 6.63 -19.83
CA SER A 23 -15.53 5.63 -20.26
C SER A 23 -14.25 5.67 -19.42
N LEU A 24 -14.11 6.64 -18.52
CA LEU A 24 -12.91 6.86 -17.72
C LEU A 24 -13.26 6.80 -16.23
N ARG A 25 -12.44 6.10 -15.46
CA ARG A 25 -12.46 6.12 -14.00
C ARG A 25 -11.11 6.59 -13.49
N LEU A 26 -11.13 7.46 -12.49
CA LEU A 26 -9.94 7.92 -11.79
C LEU A 26 -10.08 7.52 -10.32
N MET A 27 -9.00 6.99 -9.75
CA MET A 27 -8.96 6.46 -8.40
C MET A 27 -7.80 7.09 -7.65
N GLY A 28 -8.04 7.46 -6.39
CA GLY A 28 -7.01 7.91 -5.46
C GLY A 28 -7.29 7.32 -4.09
N ALA A 29 -6.25 6.93 -3.35
CA ALA A 29 -6.38 6.39 -2.00
C ALA A 29 -5.18 6.74 -1.13
N ILE A 30 -5.44 6.77 0.18
CA ILE A 30 -4.42 6.84 1.22
C ILE A 30 -4.62 5.71 2.21
N ASP A 31 -3.52 5.14 2.69
CA ASP A 31 -3.55 4.05 3.67
C ASP A 31 -2.60 4.34 4.83
N TYR A 32 -3.00 3.90 6.01
CA TYR A 32 -2.13 3.78 7.19
C TYR A 32 -2.14 2.33 7.66
N ASP A 33 -0.94 1.78 7.82
CA ASP A 33 -0.70 0.39 8.20
C ASP A 33 0.18 0.34 9.45
N GLN A 34 -0.34 -0.22 10.53
CA GLN A 34 0.41 -0.36 11.78
C GLN A 34 1.25 -1.64 11.75
N ALA A 35 2.54 -1.54 12.09
CA ALA A 35 3.39 -2.70 12.20
C ALA A 35 2.99 -3.57 13.41
N PRO A 36 2.74 -4.87 13.23
CA PRO A 36 2.46 -5.80 14.33
C PRO A 36 3.73 -6.23 15.08
N SER A 37 4.91 -6.08 14.48
CA SER A 37 6.17 -6.49 15.09
C SER A 37 6.62 -5.53 16.19
N PRO A 38 7.24 -6.03 17.27
CA PRO A 38 7.95 -5.18 18.23
C PRO A 38 9.00 -4.32 17.52
N GLN A 39 9.10 -3.06 17.93
CA GLN A 39 10.08 -2.12 17.36
C GLN A 39 11.38 -2.09 18.17
N ASP A 40 11.30 -2.50 19.43
CA ASP A 40 12.34 -2.52 20.46
C ASP A 40 13.01 -3.90 20.62
N ALA A 41 12.69 -4.86 19.75
CA ALA A 41 13.26 -6.21 19.79
C ALA A 41 13.98 -6.60 18.49
N ILE A 42 14.93 -7.52 18.60
CA ILE A 42 15.59 -8.16 17.45
C ILE A 42 14.57 -9.10 16.78
N GLY A 43 14.19 -8.78 15.54
CA GLY A 43 13.05 -9.37 14.84
C GLY A 43 12.96 -8.96 13.37
N ILE A 44 11.78 -9.12 12.76
CA ILE A 44 11.55 -8.71 11.37
C ILE A 44 11.66 -7.19 11.26
N PRO A 45 12.42 -6.64 10.30
CA PRO A 45 12.49 -5.21 10.07
C PRO A 45 11.16 -4.72 9.47
N ASP A 46 10.26 -4.26 10.33
CA ASP A 46 8.96 -3.71 9.94
C ASP A 46 8.66 -2.42 10.70
N SER A 47 7.87 -1.54 10.10
CA SER A 47 7.46 -0.26 10.68
C SER A 47 6.15 0.23 10.08
N ASN A 48 5.51 1.18 10.79
CA ASN A 48 4.26 1.77 10.35
C ASN A 48 4.42 2.35 8.93
N GLY A 49 3.48 1.98 8.07
CA GLY A 49 3.43 2.36 6.67
C GLY A 49 2.38 3.43 6.40
N TYR A 50 2.73 4.41 5.58
CA TYR A 50 1.79 5.33 4.95
C TYR A 50 1.83 5.12 3.45
N THR A 51 0.69 4.84 2.83
CA THR A 51 0.62 4.64 1.38
C THR A 51 -0.19 5.74 0.73
N VAL A 52 0.27 6.22 -0.41
CA VAL A 52 -0.51 7.01 -1.36
C VAL A 52 -0.64 6.20 -2.64
N ALA A 53 -1.86 6.04 -3.13
CA ALA A 53 -2.14 5.27 -4.34
C ALA A 53 -3.01 6.06 -5.31
N PHE A 54 -2.81 5.81 -6.60
CA PHE A 54 -3.62 6.34 -7.67
C PHE A 54 -3.81 5.30 -8.77
N GLY A 55 -4.88 5.44 -9.54
CA GLY A 55 -5.12 4.57 -10.67
C GLY A 55 -6.13 5.14 -11.64
N THR A 56 -6.13 4.59 -12.84
CA THR A 56 -7.13 4.90 -13.85
C THR A 56 -7.60 3.64 -14.53
N LYS A 57 -8.87 3.66 -14.97
CA LYS A 57 -9.45 2.61 -15.79
C LYS A 57 -10.18 3.23 -16.98
N TYR A 58 -9.88 2.74 -18.18
CA TYR A 58 -10.48 3.17 -19.43
C TYR A 58 -11.27 2.03 -20.06
N ASN A 59 -12.52 2.30 -20.40
CA ASN A 59 -13.39 1.37 -21.11
C ASN A 59 -13.37 1.69 -22.61
N PHE A 60 -13.02 0.68 -23.41
CA PHE A 60 -12.96 0.77 -24.86
C PHE A 60 -13.59 -0.46 -25.50
N ARG A 61 -14.77 -0.31 -26.12
CA ARG A 61 -15.42 -1.35 -26.95
C ARG A 61 -15.51 -2.72 -26.24
N GLY A 62 -16.01 -2.75 -25.01
CA GLY A 62 -16.12 -3.98 -24.20
C GLY A 62 -14.85 -4.37 -23.45
N PHE A 63 -13.71 -3.75 -23.74
CA PHE A 63 -12.48 -3.90 -22.98
C PHE A 63 -12.37 -2.86 -21.87
N ASP A 64 -11.75 -3.28 -20.77
CA ASP A 64 -11.51 -2.54 -19.56
C ASP A 64 -10.00 -2.54 -19.29
N LEU A 65 -9.33 -1.44 -19.62
CA LEU A 65 -7.89 -1.26 -19.42
C LEU A 65 -7.64 -0.51 -18.12
N GLY A 66 -6.84 -1.04 -17.21
CA GLY A 66 -6.52 -0.40 -15.94
C GLY A 66 -5.03 -0.28 -15.70
N VAL A 67 -4.59 0.84 -15.12
CA VAL A 67 -3.24 1.02 -14.58
C VAL A 67 -3.32 1.68 -13.21
N ALA A 68 -2.45 1.28 -12.29
CA ALA A 68 -2.37 1.88 -10.97
C ALA A 68 -0.94 1.93 -10.44
N GLY A 69 -0.69 2.85 -9.53
CA GLY A 69 0.57 3.04 -8.82
C GLY A 69 0.33 3.30 -7.34
N SER A 70 1.19 2.76 -6.48
CA SER A 70 1.21 3.09 -5.07
C SER A 70 2.63 3.33 -4.56
N PHE A 71 2.73 4.22 -3.59
CA PHE A 71 3.97 4.63 -2.93
C PHE A 71 3.76 4.49 -1.43
N THR A 72 4.44 3.52 -0.82
CA THR A 72 4.39 3.28 0.61
C THR A 72 5.67 3.76 1.26
N PHE A 73 5.54 4.58 2.29
CA PHE A 73 6.62 5.11 3.11
C PHE A 73 6.57 4.44 4.48
N LYS A 74 7.66 3.79 4.86
CA LYS A 74 7.79 3.10 6.15
C LYS A 74 8.70 3.90 7.08
N SER A 75 8.16 4.27 8.24
CA SER A 75 8.84 5.12 9.22
C SER A 75 9.68 4.27 10.18
N ASN A 76 10.92 3.98 9.80
CA ASN A 76 11.85 3.14 10.59
C ASN A 76 12.44 3.84 11.83
N ARG A 77 11.85 4.95 12.31
CA ARG A 77 12.44 5.81 13.34
C ARG A 77 12.59 5.13 14.71
N SER A 78 11.88 4.02 14.96
CA SER A 78 11.87 3.35 16.27
C SER A 78 12.49 1.94 16.28
N SER A 79 13.02 1.45 15.15
CA SER A 79 13.53 0.07 15.05
C SER A 79 15.04 -0.02 15.32
N LEU A 80 15.49 -1.08 15.99
CA LEU A 80 16.91 -1.40 16.21
C LEU A 80 17.71 -1.59 14.91
N TYR A 81 17.04 -1.89 13.79
CA TYR A 81 17.63 -2.01 12.45
C TYR A 81 17.72 -0.66 11.70
N GLN A 82 17.84 0.43 12.45
CA GLN A 82 17.78 1.80 11.94
C GLN A 82 18.73 2.03 10.75
N SER A 83 18.13 2.34 9.59
CA SER A 83 18.78 3.14 8.56
C SER A 83 18.28 4.58 8.70
N PRO A 84 19.13 5.61 8.58
CA PRO A 84 18.70 7.02 8.65
C PRO A 84 17.73 7.42 7.52
N THR A 85 17.42 6.50 6.60
CA THR A 85 16.58 6.74 5.43
C THR A 85 15.19 6.11 5.60
N ILE A 86 14.16 6.81 5.10
CA ILE A 86 12.78 6.30 5.03
C ILE A 86 12.74 5.10 4.08
N GLY A 87 12.22 3.97 4.54
CA GLY A 87 11.96 2.81 3.68
C GLY A 87 10.85 3.13 2.68
N GLN A 88 11.04 2.82 1.40
CA GLN A 88 10.07 3.09 0.35
C GLN A 88 9.74 1.82 -0.43
N LEU A 89 8.45 1.59 -0.68
CA LEU A 89 7.95 0.57 -1.60
C LEU A 89 7.12 1.25 -2.68
N ARG A 90 7.33 0.86 -3.94
CA ARG A 90 6.58 1.35 -5.09
C ARG A 90 6.02 0.18 -5.84
N ILE A 91 4.71 0.13 -6.01
CA ILE A 91 4.02 -0.93 -6.75
C ILE A 91 3.34 -0.29 -7.95
N PHE A 92 3.54 -0.87 -9.12
CA PHE A 92 2.81 -0.52 -10.33
C PHE A 92 2.06 -1.75 -10.82
N SER A 93 0.82 -1.57 -11.25
CA SER A 93 -0.01 -2.64 -11.75
C SER A 93 -0.73 -2.24 -13.03
N ALA A 94 -0.99 -3.23 -13.88
CA ALA A 94 -1.80 -3.11 -15.07
C ALA A 94 -2.84 -4.24 -15.09
N SER A 95 -4.00 -3.98 -15.68
CA SER A 95 -5.09 -4.95 -15.80
C SER A 95 -5.82 -4.80 -17.13
N LEU A 96 -6.32 -5.92 -17.64
CA LEU A 96 -7.14 -6.03 -18.83
C LEU A 96 -8.35 -6.89 -18.49
N GLY A 97 -9.55 -6.36 -18.69
CA GLY A 97 -10.80 -7.11 -18.60
C GLY A 97 -11.56 -7.03 -19.92
N TYR A 98 -12.34 -8.06 -20.23
CA TYR A 98 -13.28 -8.08 -21.35
C TYR A 98 -14.67 -8.41 -20.81
N ARG A 99 -15.69 -7.66 -21.24
CA ARG A 99 -17.10 -7.94 -20.94
C ARG A 99 -17.81 -8.31 -22.25
N TRP A 100 -18.32 -9.55 -22.29
CA TRP A 100 -19.21 -10.05 -23.33
C TRP A 100 -20.67 -9.67 -23.07
#